data_AF-A0A1F2XR83-F1
#
_entry.id   AF-A0A1F2XR83-F1
#
_cell.length_a   1.000
_cell.length_b   1.000
_cell.length_c   1.000
_cell.angle_alpha   90.00
_cell.angle_beta   90.00
_cell.angle_gamma   90.00
#
_symmetry.space_group_name_H-M   'P 1'
#
loop_
_entity.id
_entity.type
_entity.pdbx_description
1 polymer ?
#
loop_
_entity_poly.entity_id
_entity_poly.type
_entity_poly.pdbx_seq_one_letter_code
_entity_poly.pdbx_strand_id
1 'polypeptide(L)'
;MEGTGAQRAAYAALAVAAAFLLAAISACGTIDRVRNKDGASTEKEARNVAPEDPLARPIQVGWTSARASHCGFVFNPDQLRRDFLTAEIRSGIPQEQMKKIAQAYDYTRESVLATIKDDLHYCNKERTAAIRRDLNRYLAGDYAPSARMAQ
;
A
#
# COMPACT_ATOMS: atom_id res chain seq x y z
N MET A 1 67.38 -11.15 -4.32
CA MET A 1 66.78 -10.36 -5.42
C MET A 1 65.57 -11.14 -5.87
N GLU A 2 64.41 -10.76 -5.33
CA GLU A 2 63.31 -10.12 -6.08
C GLU A 2 62.46 -11.21 -6.78
N GLY A 3 61.19 -11.44 -6.50
CA GLY A 3 60.17 -10.64 -5.85
C GLY A 3 58.85 -11.19 -6.36
N THR A 4 58.35 -12.26 -5.74
CA THR A 4 57.07 -12.92 -6.03
C THR A 4 55.89 -12.08 -5.51
N GLY A 5 55.82 -10.81 -5.94
CA GLY A 5 54.90 -9.80 -5.42
C GLY A 5 53.72 -9.45 -6.33
N ALA A 6 53.77 -9.77 -7.62
CA ALA A 6 52.78 -9.26 -8.58
C ALA A 6 51.46 -10.06 -8.65
N GLN A 7 51.46 -11.35 -8.29
CA GLN A 7 50.27 -12.22 -8.48
C GLN A 7 49.28 -12.22 -7.32
N ARG A 8 49.64 -11.66 -6.15
CA ARG A 8 48.75 -11.61 -4.98
C ARG A 8 47.89 -10.35 -4.93
N ALA A 9 48.23 -9.32 -5.71
CA ALA A 9 47.52 -8.03 -5.69
C ALA A 9 46.22 -8.05 -6.52
N ALA A 10 46.08 -8.95 -7.50
CA ALA A 10 44.91 -9.00 -8.37
C ALA A 10 43.66 -9.65 -7.73
N TYR A 11 43.83 -10.44 -6.66
CA TYR A 11 42.72 -11.14 -6.00
C TYR A 11 42.24 -10.49 -4.70
N ALA A 12 42.83 -9.37 -4.28
CA ALA A 12 42.40 -8.65 -3.08
C ALA A 12 41.42 -7.50 -3.39
N ALA A 13 41.38 -7.01 -4.63
CA ALA A 13 40.50 -5.90 -5.01
C ALA A 13 39.07 -6.33 -5.40
N LEU A 14 38.84 -7.62 -5.65
CA LEU A 14 37.52 -8.14 -6.06
C LEU A 14 36.62 -8.57 -4.89
N ALA A 15 37.14 -8.63 -3.65
CA ALA A 15 36.38 -9.14 -2.50
C ALA A 15 35.61 -8.07 -1.71
N VAL A 16 35.89 -6.77 -1.91
CA VAL A 16 35.25 -5.70 -1.12
C VAL A 16 34.02 -5.09 -1.82
N ALA A 17 33.88 -5.26 -3.13
CA ALA A 17 32.72 -4.74 -3.87
C ALA A 17 31.48 -5.66 -3.84
N ALA A 18 31.61 -6.92 -3.38
CA ALA A 18 30.52 -7.89 -3.37
C ALA A 18 29.72 -7.94 -2.05
N ALA A 19 30.14 -7.22 -1.01
CA ALA A 19 29.50 -7.28 0.31
C ALA A 19 28.36 -6.26 0.51
N PHE A 20 28.14 -5.32 -0.41
CA PHE A 20 27.10 -4.29 -0.27
C PHE A 20 25.79 -4.57 -1.04
N LEU A 21 25.68 -5.71 -1.74
CA LEU A 21 24.51 -6.04 -2.57
C LEU A 21 23.53 -7.05 -1.97
N LEU A 22 23.70 -7.48 -0.71
CA LEU A 22 22.87 -8.55 -0.11
C LEU A 22 21.95 -8.11 1.05
N ALA A 23 21.76 -6.81 1.29
CA ALA A 23 20.99 -6.30 2.42
C ALA A 23 19.69 -5.55 2.06
N ALA A 24 18.96 -5.97 1.01
CA ALA A 24 17.70 -5.32 0.64
C ALA A 24 16.57 -6.28 0.19
N ILE A 25 16.53 -7.50 0.72
CA ILE A 25 15.38 -8.41 0.53
C ILE A 25 14.79 -8.80 1.89
N SER A 26 14.28 -7.82 2.64
CA SER A 26 13.44 -8.05 3.82
C SER A 26 12.02 -7.50 3.68
N ALA A 27 11.58 -7.20 2.45
CA ALA A 27 10.19 -6.81 2.16
C ALA A 27 9.33 -8.02 1.74
N CYS A 28 9.36 -9.09 2.52
CA CYS A 28 8.44 -10.22 2.40
C CYS A 28 7.77 -10.42 3.77
N GLY A 29 6.79 -9.59 4.08
CA GLY A 29 6.08 -9.64 5.36
C GLY A 29 4.70 -8.99 5.36
N THR A 30 4.42 -8.14 4.37
CA THR A 30 3.12 -7.47 4.23
C THR A 30 2.07 -8.33 3.53
N ILE A 31 2.45 -9.24 2.64
CA ILE A 31 1.49 -10.05 1.88
C ILE A 31 0.90 -11.20 2.73
N ASP A 32 1.70 -11.83 3.60
CA ASP A 32 1.20 -12.92 4.46
C ASP A 32 0.26 -12.42 5.58
N ARG A 33 0.41 -11.18 6.06
CA ARG A 33 -0.46 -10.62 7.12
C ARG A 33 -1.88 -10.31 6.65
N VAL A 34 -2.07 -10.09 5.36
CA VAL A 34 -3.38 -9.82 4.76
C VAL A 34 -4.24 -11.09 4.65
N ARG A 35 -3.66 -12.29 4.86
CA ARG A 35 -4.33 -13.59 4.71
C ARG A 35 -5.07 -14.07 5.98
N ASN A 36 -5.29 -13.25 7.00
CA ASN A 36 -5.99 -13.67 8.22
C ASN A 36 -7.48 -13.26 8.22
N LYS A 37 -8.33 -14.25 8.48
CA LYS A 37 -9.80 -14.25 8.40
C LYS A 37 -10.52 -13.52 9.55
N ASP A 38 -9.91 -12.52 10.16
CA ASP A 38 -10.52 -11.75 11.24
C ASP A 38 -10.84 -10.34 10.73
N GLY A 39 -12.12 -9.97 10.61
CA GLY A 39 -12.53 -8.65 10.12
C GLY A 39 -11.99 -7.44 10.92
N ALA A 40 -11.41 -7.68 12.10
CA ALA A 40 -10.68 -6.68 12.89
C ALA A 40 -9.22 -6.46 12.42
N SER A 41 -8.62 -7.45 11.76
CA SER A 41 -7.24 -7.42 11.21
C SER A 41 -7.15 -6.48 10.01
N THR A 42 -8.14 -6.43 9.11
CA THR A 42 -8.08 -5.48 7.98
C THR A 42 -8.06 -4.00 8.38
N GLU A 43 -8.73 -3.64 9.48
CA GLU A 43 -8.62 -2.28 10.01
C GLU A 43 -7.26 -2.05 10.69
N LYS A 44 -6.79 -2.94 11.56
CA LYS A 44 -5.49 -2.76 12.25
C LYS A 44 -4.28 -2.81 11.29
N GLU A 45 -4.41 -3.50 10.17
CA GLU A 45 -3.35 -3.67 9.20
C GLU A 45 -3.34 -2.48 8.23
N ALA A 46 -4.51 -1.91 7.93
CA ALA A 46 -4.61 -0.56 7.39
C ALA A 46 -4.08 0.48 8.40
N ARG A 47 -4.34 0.36 9.70
CA ARG A 47 -3.86 1.33 10.72
C ARG A 47 -2.34 1.50 10.79
N ASN A 48 -1.55 0.52 10.33
CA ASN A 48 -0.09 0.46 10.53
C ASN A 48 0.73 0.43 9.24
N VAL A 49 0.22 0.97 8.12
CA VAL A 49 1.05 1.07 6.92
C VAL A 49 1.94 2.31 7.00
N ALA A 50 3.26 2.10 6.96
CA ALA A 50 4.23 3.17 7.00
C ALA A 50 4.05 4.10 5.78
N PRO A 51 4.15 5.44 5.93
CA PRO A 51 3.95 6.40 4.83
C PRO A 51 4.83 6.14 3.60
N GLU A 52 5.99 5.53 3.80
CA GLU A 52 6.98 5.14 2.78
C GLU A 52 6.69 3.81 2.08
N ASP A 53 5.69 3.03 2.52
CA ASP A 53 5.29 1.80 1.84
C ASP A 53 4.47 2.14 0.59
N PRO A 54 4.90 1.72 -0.63
CA PRO A 54 4.16 1.96 -1.86
C PRO A 54 2.75 1.35 -1.87
N LEU A 55 2.45 0.40 -0.98
CA LEU A 55 1.13 -0.21 -0.84
C LEU A 55 0.22 0.51 0.17
N ALA A 56 0.72 1.46 0.96
CA ALA A 56 -0.10 2.22 1.91
C ALA A 56 -1.24 2.97 1.23
N ARG A 57 -0.91 3.65 0.13
CA ARG A 57 -1.83 4.47 -0.66
C ARG A 57 -2.96 3.63 -1.30
N PRO A 58 -2.68 2.57 -2.09
CA PRO A 58 -3.75 1.78 -2.68
C PRO A 58 -4.68 1.14 -1.64
N ILE A 59 -4.12 0.69 -0.49
CA ILE A 59 -4.91 0.14 0.62
C ILE A 59 -5.85 1.21 1.19
N GLN A 60 -5.35 2.42 1.45
CA GLN A 60 -6.15 3.54 1.94
C GLN A 60 -7.32 3.88 1.03
N VAL A 61 -7.03 4.07 -0.25
CA VAL A 61 -8.05 4.51 -1.21
C VAL A 61 -9.06 3.38 -1.47
N GLY A 62 -8.60 2.12 -1.56
CA GLY A 62 -9.47 0.94 -1.70
C GLY A 62 -10.40 0.76 -0.49
N TRP A 63 -9.87 0.92 0.72
CA TRP A 63 -10.63 0.85 1.97
C TRP A 63 -11.70 1.95 2.07
N THR A 64 -11.33 3.21 1.79
CA THR A 64 -12.30 4.31 1.78
C THR A 64 -13.35 4.13 0.69
N SER A 65 -12.97 3.65 -0.51
CA SER A 65 -13.90 3.34 -1.61
C SER A 65 -14.94 2.29 -1.21
N ALA A 66 -14.51 1.22 -0.55
CA ALA A 66 -15.41 0.18 -0.03
C ALA A 66 -16.40 0.75 1.00
N ARG A 67 -15.89 1.46 2.02
CA ARG A 67 -16.71 2.03 3.09
C ARG A 67 -17.69 3.09 2.59
N ALA A 68 -17.23 3.95 1.68
CA ALA A 68 -18.08 4.95 1.03
C ALA A 68 -19.20 4.29 0.22
N SER A 69 -18.88 3.24 -0.53
CA SER A 69 -19.87 2.48 -1.30
C SER A 69 -20.92 1.85 -0.38
N HIS A 70 -20.48 1.19 0.69
CA HIS A 70 -21.37 0.55 1.66
C HIS A 70 -22.25 1.56 2.41
N CYS A 71 -21.68 2.70 2.84
CA CYS A 71 -22.43 3.74 3.54
C CYS A 71 -23.23 4.68 2.62
N GLY A 72 -23.39 4.34 1.33
CA GLY A 72 -24.30 5.06 0.42
C GLY A 72 -23.82 6.46 0.00
N PHE A 73 -22.52 6.73 0.00
CA PHE A 73 -21.99 7.98 -0.52
C PHE A 73 -22.18 8.05 -2.04
N VAL A 74 -22.52 9.23 -2.56
CA VAL A 74 -22.69 9.47 -4.00
C VAL A 74 -21.32 9.75 -4.64
N PHE A 75 -20.73 8.75 -5.28
CA PHE A 75 -19.51 8.85 -6.10
C PHE A 75 -19.44 7.66 -7.07
N ASN A 76 -18.52 7.70 -8.03
CA ASN A 76 -18.27 6.56 -8.93
C ASN A 76 -17.00 5.80 -8.45
N PRO A 77 -17.14 4.56 -7.94
CA PRO A 77 -16.00 3.81 -7.42
C PRO A 77 -14.99 3.41 -8.51
N ASP A 78 -15.45 3.13 -9.73
CA ASP A 78 -14.56 2.79 -10.84
C ASP A 78 -13.80 4.02 -11.34
N GLN A 79 -14.43 5.19 -11.32
CA GLN A 79 -13.78 6.46 -11.63
C GLN A 79 -12.69 6.76 -10.59
N LEU A 80 -13.00 6.66 -9.30
CA LEU A 80 -12.02 6.85 -8.22
C LEU A 80 -10.81 5.91 -8.38
N ARG A 81 -11.05 4.63 -8.70
CA ARG A 81 -9.99 3.67 -9.00
C ARG A 81 -9.11 4.12 -10.17
N ARG A 82 -9.72 4.51 -11.30
CA ARG A 82 -8.98 4.97 -12.48
C ARG A 82 -8.16 6.22 -12.21
N ASP A 83 -8.73 7.19 -11.51
CA ASP A 83 -8.06 8.46 -11.18
C ASP A 83 -6.87 8.22 -10.25
N PHE A 84 -7.05 7.35 -9.25
CA PHE A 84 -5.96 6.92 -8.38
C PHE A 84 -4.83 6.26 -9.17
N LEU A 85 -5.10 5.24 -10.00
CA LEU A 85 -4.06 4.57 -10.78
C LEU A 85 -3.38 5.51 -11.77
N THR A 86 -4.11 6.47 -12.34
CA THR A 86 -3.54 7.51 -13.20
C THR A 86 -2.60 8.43 -12.42
N ALA A 87 -2.94 8.78 -11.18
CA ALA A 87 -2.06 9.55 -10.31
C ALA A 87 -0.77 8.78 -9.97
N GLU A 88 -0.88 7.47 -9.69
CA GLU A 88 0.29 6.60 -9.44
C GLU A 88 1.25 6.54 -10.64
N ILE A 89 0.69 6.42 -11.86
CA ILE A 89 1.48 6.48 -13.10
C ILE A 89 2.20 7.83 -13.23
N ARG A 90 1.51 8.94 -12.94
CA ARG A 90 2.09 10.30 -13.01
C ARG A 90 3.18 10.55 -11.97
N SER A 91 3.13 9.86 -10.82
CA SER A 91 4.19 9.92 -9.81
C SER A 91 5.45 9.12 -10.17
N GLY A 92 5.51 8.50 -11.35
CA GLY A 92 6.71 7.81 -11.83
C GLY A 92 6.88 6.40 -11.27
N ILE A 93 5.82 5.79 -10.75
CA ILE A 93 5.86 4.40 -10.29
C ILE A 93 6.22 3.47 -11.46
N PRO A 94 7.17 2.54 -11.30
CA PRO A 94 7.52 1.56 -12.32
C PRO A 94 6.32 0.70 -12.73
N GLN A 95 6.20 0.37 -14.02
CA GLN A 95 5.09 -0.45 -14.55
C GLN A 95 4.94 -1.81 -13.84
N GLU A 96 6.05 -2.43 -13.45
CA GLU A 96 6.04 -3.69 -12.69
C GLU A 96 5.36 -3.56 -11.31
N GLN A 97 5.43 -2.38 -10.70
CA GLN A 97 4.78 -2.08 -9.43
C GLN A 97 3.31 -1.68 -9.62
N MET A 98 2.95 -1.10 -10.77
CA MET A 98 1.56 -0.71 -11.07
C MET A 98 0.58 -1.88 -10.99
N LYS A 99 0.99 -3.09 -11.41
CA LYS A 99 0.17 -4.29 -11.27
C LYS A 99 -0.11 -4.62 -9.79
N LYS A 100 0.90 -4.50 -8.93
CA LYS A 100 0.77 -4.76 -7.48
C LYS A 100 -0.10 -3.70 -6.80
N ILE A 101 0.03 -2.44 -7.19
CA ILE A 101 -0.78 -1.33 -6.69
C ILE A 101 -2.26 -1.55 -7.05
N ALA A 102 -2.55 -1.88 -8.31
CA ALA A 102 -3.91 -2.18 -8.75
C ALA A 102 -4.50 -3.38 -7.99
N GLN A 103 -3.73 -4.46 -7.84
CA GLN A 103 -4.14 -5.63 -7.08
C GLN A 103 -4.41 -5.32 -5.61
N ALA A 104 -3.54 -4.53 -4.96
CA ALA A 104 -3.71 -4.14 -3.57
C ALA A 104 -4.99 -3.31 -3.39
N TYR A 105 -5.24 -2.35 -4.28
CA TYR A 105 -6.48 -1.57 -4.27
C TYR A 105 -7.72 -2.48 -4.37
N ASP A 106 -7.74 -3.34 -5.40
CA ASP A 106 -8.89 -4.18 -5.73
C ASP A 106 -9.18 -5.17 -4.59
N TYR A 107 -8.14 -5.87 -4.15
CA TYR A 107 -8.23 -6.81 -3.04
C TYR A 107 -8.73 -6.14 -1.76
N THR A 108 -8.16 -4.99 -1.38
CA THR A 108 -8.60 -4.29 -0.17
C THR A 108 -10.06 -3.86 -0.28
N ARG A 109 -10.48 -3.33 -1.43
CA ARG A 109 -11.85 -2.90 -1.63
C ARG A 109 -12.83 -4.07 -1.51
N GLU A 110 -12.55 -5.17 -2.19
CA GLU A 110 -13.37 -6.39 -2.16
C GLU A 110 -13.44 -7.00 -0.76
N SER A 111 -12.29 -7.14 -0.11
CA SER A 111 -12.19 -7.70 1.25
C SER A 111 -12.97 -6.86 2.26
N VAL A 112 -12.87 -5.53 2.21
CA VAL A 112 -13.58 -4.65 3.14
C VAL A 112 -15.08 -4.72 2.90
N LEU A 113 -15.54 -4.67 1.64
CA LEU A 113 -16.95 -4.83 1.31
C LEU A 113 -17.49 -6.17 1.84
N ALA A 114 -16.74 -7.25 1.65
CA ALA A 114 -17.14 -8.58 2.13
C ALA A 114 -17.23 -8.65 3.67
N THR A 115 -16.34 -7.96 4.37
CA THR A 115 -16.33 -7.90 5.85
C THR A 115 -17.48 -7.09 6.42
N ILE A 116 -17.82 -5.94 5.82
CA ILE A 116 -18.77 -4.99 6.40
C ILE A 116 -20.22 -5.20 5.93
N LYS A 117 -20.45 -6.00 4.88
CA LYS A 117 -21.76 -6.16 4.24
C LYS A 117 -22.91 -6.51 5.20
N ASP A 118 -22.62 -7.28 6.26
CA ASP A 118 -23.63 -7.79 7.21
C ASP A 118 -23.70 -6.94 8.50
N ASP A 119 -22.85 -5.92 8.65
CA ASP A 119 -22.85 -5.02 9.83
C ASP A 119 -23.81 -3.83 9.61
N LEU A 120 -25.05 -3.98 10.08
CA LEU A 120 -26.08 -2.94 10.01
C LEU A 120 -25.74 -1.66 10.79
N HIS A 121 -24.79 -1.73 11.73
CA HIS A 121 -24.37 -0.59 12.55
C HIS A 121 -23.01 -0.03 12.11
N TYR A 122 -22.50 -0.49 10.95
CA TYR A 122 -21.22 -0.04 10.44
C TYR A 122 -21.21 1.48 10.23
N CYS A 123 -22.25 2.01 9.59
CA CYS A 123 -22.35 3.42 9.22
C CYS A 123 -22.90 4.28 10.37
N ASN A 124 -22.06 4.56 11.36
CA ASN A 124 -22.34 5.53 12.42
C ASN A 124 -21.83 6.95 12.07
N LYS A 125 -22.16 7.94 12.91
CA LYS A 125 -21.84 9.36 12.67
C LYS A 125 -20.34 9.61 12.57
N GLU A 126 -19.57 8.98 13.45
CA GLU A 126 -18.12 9.14 13.54
C GLU A 126 -17.43 8.58 12.29
N ARG A 127 -17.79 7.35 11.90
CA ARG A 127 -17.26 6.68 10.72
C ARG A 127 -17.67 7.39 9.43
N THR A 128 -18.94 7.79 9.30
CA THR A 128 -19.40 8.51 8.10
C THR A 128 -18.72 9.87 7.95
N ALA A 129 -18.47 10.59 9.04
CA ALA A 129 -17.70 11.84 9.01
C ALA A 129 -16.25 11.61 8.55
N ALA A 130 -15.60 10.55 9.04
CA ALA A 130 -14.26 10.17 8.61
C ALA A 130 -14.22 9.77 7.12
N ILE A 131 -15.15 8.91 6.68
CA ILE A 131 -15.27 8.48 5.27
C ILE A 131 -15.45 9.69 4.37
N ARG A 132 -16.34 10.64 4.73
CA ARG A 132 -16.59 11.85 3.93
C ARG A 132 -15.33 12.67 3.71
N ARG A 133 -14.58 12.91 4.78
CA ARG A 133 -13.33 13.70 4.74
C ARG A 133 -12.33 13.05 3.79
N ASP A 134 -12.10 11.76 3.96
CA ASP A 134 -11.07 11.04 3.18
C ASP A 134 -11.51 10.90 1.71
N LEU A 135 -12.80 10.60 1.47
CA LEU A 135 -13.36 10.52 0.13
C LEU A 135 -13.24 11.85 -0.63
N ASN A 136 -13.63 12.97 -0.01
CA ASN A 136 -13.55 14.28 -0.65
C ASN A 136 -12.12 14.66 -1.01
N ARG A 137 -11.15 14.30 -0.17
CA ARG A 137 -9.72 14.49 -0.44
C ARG A 137 -9.27 13.69 -1.66
N TYR A 138 -9.65 12.41 -1.75
CA TYR A 138 -9.31 11.56 -2.90
C TYR A 138 -10.00 12.03 -4.19
N LEU A 139 -11.26 12.47 -4.12
CA LEU A 139 -11.96 13.04 -5.28
C LEU A 139 -11.34 14.36 -5.76
N ALA A 140 -10.61 15.07 -4.89
CA ALA A 140 -9.80 16.23 -5.27
C ALA A 140 -8.40 15.87 -5.80
N GLY A 141 -8.07 14.58 -5.86
CA GLY A 141 -6.78 14.08 -6.35
C GLY A 141 -5.64 14.07 -5.32
N ASP A 142 -5.93 14.35 -4.05
CA ASP A 142 -4.94 14.23 -2.97
C ASP A 142 -4.95 12.81 -2.39
N TYR A 143 -3.94 12.02 -2.76
CA TYR A 143 -3.76 10.63 -2.33
C TYR A 143 -2.62 10.46 -1.31
N ALA A 144 -2.20 11.54 -0.64
CA ALA A 144 -1.13 11.46 0.34
C ALA A 144 -1.51 10.52 1.51
N PRO A 145 -0.59 9.65 1.97
CA PRO A 145 -0.85 8.76 3.10
C PRO A 145 -1.27 9.58 4.31
N SER A 146 -2.47 9.31 4.86
CA SER A 146 -2.86 9.92 6.14
C SER A 146 -2.53 8.99 7.30
N ALA A 147 -1.80 9.48 8.30
CA ALA A 147 -1.57 8.78 9.58
C ALA A 147 -2.87 8.47 10.35
N ARG A 148 -4.01 9.00 9.89
CA ARG A 148 -5.34 8.89 10.50
C ARG A 148 -6.12 7.63 10.16
N MET A 149 -5.51 6.62 9.54
CA MET A 149 -6.12 5.28 9.48
C MET A 149 -6.32 4.69 10.90
N ALA A 150 -5.63 5.24 11.91
CA ALA A 150 -5.55 4.85 13.33
C ALA A 150 -6.77 5.11 14.24
N GLN A 151 -7.90 5.62 13.76
CA GLN A 151 -9.04 6.00 14.64
C GLN A 151 -10.35 5.29 14.28
#